data_AF-A0A921GWT8-F1
#
_entry.id   AF-A0A921GWT8-F1
#
_cell.length_a   1.000
_cell.length_b   1.000
_cell.length_c   1.000
_cell.angle_alpha   90.00
_cell.angle_beta   90.00
_cell.angle_gamma   90.00
#
_symmetry.space_group_name_H-M   'P 1'
#
loop_
_entity.id
_entity.type
_entity.pdbx_description
1 polymer ?
#
loop_
_entity_poly.entity_id
_entity_poly.type
_entity_poly.pdbx_seq_one_letter_code
_entity_poly.pdbx_strand_id
1 'polypeptide(L)'
;MYKVISSILYFIIVKVSKSLTVHGKENIPQLNKYVATCTHESYNEVIMLGMSIFPTQIHYMAKKELFKNKLFGNFLLSLNAFPVDRENPGPSTLKKPIKLLKENKTVGIFPT
;
A
#
# COMPACT_ATOMS: atom_id res chain seq x y z
N MET A 1 -4.77 6.53 -10.24
CA MET A 1 -4.04 5.62 -11.16
C MET A 1 -3.93 4.21 -10.62
N TYR A 2 -3.95 4.04 -9.29
CA TYR A 2 -3.88 2.75 -8.60
C TYR A 2 -4.60 1.61 -9.32
N LYS A 3 -5.93 1.66 -9.50
CA LYS A 3 -6.71 0.56 -10.09
C LYS A 3 -6.17 0.08 -11.44
N VAL A 4 -5.84 1.00 -12.34
CA VAL A 4 -5.33 0.69 -13.68
C VAL A 4 -3.98 -0.01 -13.58
N ILE A 5 -3.05 0.58 -12.83
CA ILE A 5 -1.70 0.03 -12.65
C ILE A 5 -1.77 -1.34 -11.93
N SER A 6 -2.57 -1.45 -10.86
CA SER A 6 -2.74 -2.71 -10.13
C SER A 6 -3.35 -3.81 -10.99
N SER A 7 -4.31 -3.49 -11.87
CA SER A 7 -4.88 -4.48 -12.78
C SER A 7 -3.86 -4.98 -13.81
N ILE A 8 -3.05 -4.08 -14.37
CA ILE A 8 -1.97 -4.43 -15.30
C ILE A 8 -0.93 -5.31 -14.60
N LEU A 9 -0.45 -4.88 -13.43
CA LEU A 9 0.53 -5.63 -12.64
C LEU A 9 -0.02 -6.99 -12.21
N TYR A 10 -1.28 -7.08 -11.79
CA TYR A 10 -1.91 -8.34 -11.41
C TYR A 10 -1.96 -9.30 -12.59
N PHE A 11 -2.33 -8.81 -13.77
CA PHE A 11 -2.32 -9.63 -14.99
C PHE A 11 -0.90 -10.15 -15.31
N ILE A 12 0.10 -9.27 -15.31
CA ILE A 12 1.48 -9.66 -15.65
C ILE A 12 2.06 -10.61 -14.59
N ILE A 13 2.04 -10.24 -13.32
CA ILE A 13 2.73 -10.95 -12.23
C ILE A 13 2.00 -12.25 -11.87
N VAL A 14 0.67 -12.21 -11.79
CA VAL A 14 -0.12 -13.34 -11.28
C VAL A 14 -0.60 -14.25 -12.41
N LYS A 15 -1.07 -13.69 -13.53
CA LYS A 15 -1.65 -14.49 -14.63
C LYS A 15 -0.60 -14.96 -15.64
N VAL A 16 0.35 -14.09 -16.02
CA VAL A 16 1.35 -14.43 -17.05
C VAL A 16 2.59 -15.09 -16.43
N SER A 17 3.28 -14.41 -15.51
CA SER A 17 4.55 -14.90 -14.98
C SER A 17 4.42 -15.92 -13.85
N LYS A 18 3.24 -15.99 -13.21
CA LYS A 18 2.94 -16.86 -12.06
C LYS A 18 3.97 -16.71 -10.92
N SER A 19 4.51 -15.50 -10.74
CA SER A 19 5.61 -15.24 -9.80
C SER A 19 5.14 -14.93 -8.37
N LEU A 20 3.82 -14.99 -8.12
CA LEU A 20 3.23 -14.75 -6.82
C LEU A 20 2.29 -15.89 -6.42
N THR A 21 2.59 -16.53 -5.30
CA THR A 21 1.72 -17.51 -4.64
C THR A 21 1.22 -16.90 -3.33
N VAL A 22 -0.09 -16.98 -3.09
CA VAL A 22 -0.73 -16.43 -1.88
C VAL A 22 -1.36 -17.57 -1.09
N HIS A 23 -0.92 -17.73 0.15
CA HIS A 23 -1.51 -18.68 1.09
C HIS A 23 -2.42 -17.95 2.08
N GLY A 24 -3.54 -18.56 2.48
CA GLY A 24 -4.45 -17.97 3.45
C GLY A 24 -5.24 -16.77 2.91
N LYS A 25 -5.52 -16.72 1.61
CA LYS A 25 -6.24 -15.59 0.98
C LYS A 25 -7.66 -15.41 1.53
N GLU A 26 -8.27 -16.50 1.98
CA GLU A 26 -9.55 -16.56 2.68
C GLU A 26 -9.58 -15.81 4.02
N ASN A 27 -8.41 -15.56 4.63
CA ASN A 27 -8.30 -14.82 5.88
C ASN A 27 -8.40 -13.30 5.68
N ILE A 28 -8.39 -12.82 4.43
CA ILE A 28 -8.52 -11.39 4.15
C ILE A 28 -9.93 -10.93 4.54
N PRO A 29 -10.07 -9.95 5.46
CA PRO A 29 -11.38 -9.46 5.85
C PRO A 29 -12.17 -8.88 4.66
N GLN A 30 -13.46 -9.20 4.58
CA GLN A 30 -14.33 -8.69 3.52
C GLN A 30 -14.45 -7.16 3.56
N LEU A 31 -14.50 -6.59 4.78
CA LEU A 31 -14.45 -5.15 4.96
C LEU A 31 -13.00 -4.70 4.85
N ASN A 32 -12.71 -3.78 3.92
CA ASN A 32 -11.39 -3.19 3.67
C ASN A 32 -10.93 -2.24 4.80
N LYS A 33 -11.09 -2.66 6.06
CA LYS A 33 -10.79 -1.90 7.27
C LYS A 33 -9.79 -2.69 8.11
N TYR A 34 -8.57 -2.75 7.61
CA TYR A 34 -7.46 -3.41 8.29
C TYR A 34 -6.13 -2.76 7.92
N VAL A 35 -5.10 -3.08 8.70
CA VAL A 35 -3.73 -2.71 8.39
C VAL A 35 -3.06 -3.89 7.70
N ALA A 36 -2.56 -3.68 6.49
CA ALA A 36 -1.71 -4.62 5.79
C ALA A 36 -0.24 -4.32 6.13
N THR A 37 0.50 -5.35 6.52
CA THR A 37 1.90 -5.23 6.94
C THR A 37 2.70 -6.44 6.48
N CYS A 38 3.98 -6.23 6.20
CA CYS A 38 4.97 -7.29 6.04
C CYS A 38 6.35 -6.75 6.42
N THR A 39 7.34 -7.63 6.49
CA THR A 39 8.75 -7.22 6.53
C THR A 39 9.11 -6.41 5.27
N HIS A 40 10.06 -5.49 5.37
CA HIS A 40 10.40 -4.59 4.27
C HIS A 40 11.91 -4.54 4.03
N GLU A 41 12.38 -5.40 3.13
CA GLU A 41 13.79 -5.51 2.75
C GLU A 41 14.04 -4.81 1.40
N SER A 42 13.02 -4.69 0.55
CA SER A 42 13.09 -4.02 -0.74
C SER A 42 11.80 -3.27 -1.12
N TYR A 43 11.77 -2.71 -2.33
CA TYR A 43 10.57 -2.10 -2.89
C TYR A 43 9.56 -3.13 -3.43
N ASN A 44 9.99 -4.37 -3.66
CA ASN A 44 9.15 -5.42 -4.25
C ASN A 44 7.95 -5.75 -3.36
N GLU A 45 8.12 -5.66 -2.04
CA GLU A 45 7.11 -5.96 -1.04
C GLU A 45 5.89 -5.04 -1.17
N VAL A 46 6.10 -3.77 -1.54
CA VAL A 46 4.99 -2.82 -1.80
C VAL A 46 4.09 -3.32 -2.94
N ILE A 47 4.71 -3.85 -3.99
CA ILE A 47 4.02 -4.38 -5.17
C ILE A 47 3.38 -5.73 -4.83
N MET A 48 4.14 -6.66 -4.27
CA MET A 48 3.68 -8.03 -4.00
C MET A 48 2.57 -8.06 -2.95
N LEU A 49 2.65 -7.23 -1.90
CA LEU A 49 1.58 -7.10 -0.91
C LEU A 49 0.31 -6.50 -1.53
N GLY A 50 0.45 -5.53 -2.45
CA GLY A 50 -0.70 -5.00 -3.20
C GLY A 50 -1.34 -6.04 -4.11
N MET A 51 -0.53 -6.86 -4.79
CA MET A 51 -1.02 -7.90 -5.69
C MET A 51 -1.61 -9.10 -4.94
N SER A 52 -1.11 -9.42 -3.75
CA SER A 52 -1.62 -10.57 -2.97
C SER A 52 -3.06 -10.37 -2.50
N ILE A 53 -3.42 -9.12 -2.18
CA ILE A 53 -4.77 -8.74 -1.74
C ILE A 53 -5.62 -8.07 -2.82
N PHE A 54 -5.16 -8.03 -4.07
CA PHE A 54 -5.96 -7.52 -5.19
C PHE A 54 -7.33 -8.22 -5.24
N PRO A 55 -8.45 -7.49 -5.42
CA PRO A 55 -8.56 -6.09 -5.87
C PRO A 55 -8.58 -5.00 -4.77
N THR A 56 -8.32 -5.35 -3.51
CA THR A 56 -8.27 -4.37 -2.43
C THR A 56 -7.11 -3.38 -2.64
N GLN A 57 -7.39 -2.09 -2.40
CA GLN A 57 -6.40 -1.03 -2.54
C GLN A 57 -5.75 -0.75 -1.19
N ILE A 58 -4.42 -0.64 -1.19
CA ILE A 58 -3.65 -0.27 -0.01
C ILE A 58 -3.27 1.20 -0.09
N HIS A 59 -3.49 1.92 1.01
CA HIS A 59 -2.97 3.27 1.22
C HIS A 59 -1.69 3.21 2.06
N TYR A 60 -0.54 3.35 1.41
CA TYR A 60 0.77 3.20 2.06
C TYR A 60 1.24 4.47 2.75
N MET A 61 1.75 4.31 3.97
CA MET A 61 2.57 5.33 4.63
C MET A 61 3.95 5.36 3.95
N ALA A 62 4.35 6.52 3.43
CA ALA A 62 5.63 6.69 2.74
C ALA A 62 6.40 7.91 3.27
N LYS A 63 7.73 7.83 3.28
CA LYS A 63 8.63 8.91 3.74
C LYS A 63 8.29 10.23 3.04
N LYS A 64 8.07 11.31 3.81
CA LYS A 64 7.70 12.64 3.27
C LYS A 64 8.71 13.16 2.23
N GLU A 65 9.97 12.74 2.33
CA GLU A 65 11.06 13.09 1.41
C GLU A 65 10.77 12.64 -0.03
N LEU A 66 10.08 11.51 -0.20
CA LEU A 66 9.70 10.98 -1.52
C LEU A 66 8.71 11.90 -2.25
N PHE A 67 8.04 12.80 -1.52
CA PHE A 67 7.06 13.73 -2.08
C PHE A 67 7.66 15.11 -2.39
N LYS A 68 8.96 15.34 -2.13
CA LYS A 68 9.62 16.63 -2.43
C LYS A 68 9.69 16.91 -3.93
N ASN A 69 9.91 15.88 -4.75
CA ASN A 69 9.86 16.01 -6.21
C ASN A 69 8.39 16.00 -6.67
N LYS A 70 7.91 17.07 -7.31
CA LYS A 70 6.50 17.20 -7.70
C LYS A 70 6.00 16.10 -8.62
N LEU A 71 6.82 15.66 -9.59
CA LEU A 71 6.42 14.61 -10.54
C LEU A 71 6.30 13.26 -9.82
N PHE A 72 7.33 12.88 -9.09
CA PHE A 72 7.36 11.60 -8.36
C PHE A 72 6.35 11.58 -7.20
N GLY A 73 6.23 12.68 -6.47
CA GLY A 73 5.24 12.84 -5.40
C GLY A 73 3.81 12.71 -5.91
N ASN A 74 3.47 13.38 -7.01
CA ASN A 74 2.14 13.26 -7.62
C ASN A 74 1.85 11.83 -8.11
N PHE A 75 2.87 11.15 -8.65
CA PHE A 75 2.76 9.74 -9.01
C PHE A 75 2.46 8.86 -7.79
N LEU A 76 3.20 9.02 -6.69
CA LEU A 76 2.96 8.28 -5.44
C LEU A 76 1.56 8.55 -4.85
N LEU A 77 1.11 9.80 -4.86
CA LEU A 77 -0.24 10.17 -4.43
C LEU A 77 -1.31 9.48 -5.30
N SER A 78 -1.08 9.38 -6.61
CA SER A 78 -1.98 8.69 -7.55
C SER A 78 -2.08 7.17 -7.33
N LEU A 79 -1.08 6.63 -6.60
CA LEU A 79 -0.95 5.25 -6.13
C LEU A 79 -1.35 5.09 -4.66
N ASN A 80 -2.16 6.00 -4.11
CA ASN A 80 -2.69 5.94 -2.75
C ASN A 80 -1.64 6.05 -1.63
N ALA A 81 -0.37 6.31 -1.94
CA ALA A 81 0.63 6.59 -0.92
C ALA A 81 0.42 7.99 -0.33
N PHE A 82 0.79 8.16 0.94
CA PHE A 82 0.72 9.47 1.61
C PHE A 82 1.97 9.74 2.45
N PRO A 83 2.40 11.01 2.52
CA PRO A 83 3.62 11.38 3.23
C PRO A 83 3.45 11.25 4.74
N VAL A 84 4.48 10.72 5.40
CA VAL A 84 4.58 10.67 6.85
C VAL A 84 5.98 11.13 7.30
N ASP A 85 6.03 11.87 8.40
CA ASP A 85 7.28 12.19 9.07
C ASP A 85 7.69 11.01 9.96
N ARG A 86 8.69 10.25 9.51
CA ARG A 86 9.24 9.12 10.28
C ARG A 86 10.33 9.55 11.26
N GLU A 87 10.97 10.70 11.03
CA GLU A 87 12.05 11.19 11.89
C GLU A 87 11.49 11.84 13.16
N ASN A 88 10.32 12.49 13.04
CA ASN A 88 9.62 13.11 14.17
C ASN A 88 8.19 12.56 14.27
N PRO A 89 8.00 11.29 14.67
CA PRO A 89 6.68 10.70 14.77
C PRO A 89 5.90 11.35 15.93
N GLY A 90 4.85 12.11 15.59
CA GLY A 90 3.92 12.69 16.56
C GLY A 90 2.50 12.13 16.42
N PRO A 91 1.55 12.53 17.29
CA PRO A 91 0.14 12.14 17.17
C PRO A 91 -0.48 12.47 15.79
N SER A 92 0.05 13.49 15.12
CA SER A 92 -0.33 13.88 13.75
C SER A 92 -0.08 12.77 12.73
N THR A 93 0.96 11.95 12.90
CA THR A 93 1.33 10.85 11.99
C THR A 93 0.23 9.79 11.91
N LEU A 94 -0.53 9.59 13.00
CA LEU A 94 -1.62 8.61 13.06
C LEU A 94 -2.96 9.15 12.59
N LYS A 95 -3.14 10.48 12.46
CA LYS A 95 -4.43 11.07 12.07
C LYS A 95 -4.92 10.56 10.73
N LYS A 96 -4.04 10.51 9.73
CA LYS A 96 -4.38 10.06 8.36
C LYS A 96 -4.71 8.56 8.29
N PRO A 97 -3.89 7.63 8.80
CA PRO A 97 -4.23 6.20 8.76
C PRO A 97 -5.51 5.88 9.55
N ILE A 98 -5.74 6.51 10.71
CA ILE A 98 -6.99 6.37 11.46
C ILE A 98 -8.19 6.84 10.62
N LYS A 99 -8.08 7.99 9.95
CA LYS A 99 -9.14 8.50 9.07
C LYS A 99 -9.44 7.52 7.93
N LEU A 100 -8.40 6.98 7.27
CA LEU A 100 -8.56 6.01 6.19
C LEU A 100 -9.27 4.72 6.67
N LEU A 101 -8.89 4.20 7.82
CA LEU A 101 -9.57 3.04 8.43
C LEU A 101 -11.04 3.34 8.75
N LYS A 102 -11.36 4.55 9.25
CA LYS A 102 -12.75 4.98 9.46
C LYS A 102 -13.56 5.08 8.16
N GLU A 103 -12.89 5.31 7.03
CA GLU A 103 -13.47 5.33 5.68
C GLU A 103 -13.49 3.94 5.01
N ASN A 104 -13.25 2.86 5.76
CA ASN A 104 -13.16 1.49 5.24
C ASN A 104 -12.10 1.34 4.13
N LYS A 105 -10.95 1.97 4.33
CA LYS A 105 -9.77 1.84 3.47
C LYS A 105 -8.64 1.12 4.19
N THR A 106 -8.01 0.18 3.50
CA THR A 106 -6.86 -0.57 4.00
C THR A 106 -5.63 0.33 4.03
N VAL A 107 -4.91 0.30 5.15
CA VAL A 107 -3.65 1.06 5.33
C VAL A 107 -2.48 0.10 5.26
N GLY A 108 -1.43 0.47 4.52
CA GLY A 108 -0.18 -0.29 4.43
C GLY A 108 0.91 0.33 5.30
N ILE A 109 1.51 -0.46 6.18
CA ILE A 109 2.61 -0.05 7.06
C ILE A 109 3.69 -1.11 7.03
N PHE A 110 4.95 -0.68 7.00
CA PHE A 110 6.11 -1.55 7.13
C PHE A 110 6.83 -1.22 8.44
N PRO A 111 6.74 -2.09 9.47
CA PRO A 111 7.22 -1.79 10.82
C PRO A 111 8.73 -1.94 10.99
N THR A 112 9.38 -2.67 10.10
CA THR A 112 10.83 -2.90 10.05
C THR A 112 11.50 -1.94 9.07
#